data_AF-A0A3P7JL73-F1
#
_entry.id   AF-A0A3P7JL73-F1
#
_cell.length_a   1.000
_cell.length_b   1.000
_cell.length_c   1.000
_cell.angle_alpha   90.00
_cell.angle_beta   90.00
_cell.angle_gamma   90.00
#
_symmetry.space_group_name_H-M   'P 1'
#
loop_
_entity.id
_entity.type
_entity.pdbx_description
1 polymer ?
#
loop_
_entity_poly.entity_id
_entity_poly.type
_entity_poly.pdbx_seq_one_letter_code
_entity_poly.pdbx_strand_id
1 'polypeptide(L)'
;MSLKDYKLKQKNSRIEREKSLENEIEEMRKACTLEKYMSQVPEFISGTRKPLPSWKRSMLAQKIANEDMRRQEENLRVKNLQFVTVIPLQRKYEEKFHEWKSQRYPIRHKSKS
;
A
#
# COMPACT_ATOMS: atom_id res chain seq x y z
N MET A 1 -30.57 -1.77 7.90
CA MET A 1 -29.76 -1.00 6.92
C MET A 1 -30.26 -1.33 5.53
N SER A 2 -30.64 -0.34 4.71
CA SER A 2 -31.05 -0.59 3.32
C SER A 2 -29.84 -0.94 2.45
N LEU A 3 -30.07 -1.69 1.36
CA LEU A 3 -29.06 -1.95 0.34
C LEU A 3 -28.47 -0.65 -0.24
N LYS A 4 -29.29 0.41 -0.30
CA LYS A 4 -28.87 1.75 -0.72
C LYS A 4 -27.87 2.36 0.28
N ASP A 5 -28.17 2.30 1.57
CA ASP A 5 -27.32 2.80 2.65
C ASP A 5 -25.97 2.07 2.68
N TYR A 6 -26.01 0.75 2.49
CA TYR A 6 -24.81 -0.08 2.43
C TYR A 6 -23.89 0.31 1.27
N LYS A 7 -24.44 0.50 0.07
CA LYS A 7 -23.68 0.92 -1.12
C LYS A 7 -23.08 2.32 -0.94
N LEU A 8 -23.84 3.25 -0.36
CA LEU A 8 -23.38 4.60 -0.08
C LEU A 8 -22.23 4.59 0.94
N LYS A 9 -22.37 3.84 2.03
CA LYS A 9 -21.32 3.68 3.05
C LYS A 9 -20.03 3.10 2.46
N GLN A 10 -20.14 2.08 1.60
CA GLN A 10 -19.00 1.52 0.88
C GLN A 10 -18.31 2.57 0.00
N LYS A 11 -19.07 3.36 -0.77
CA LYS A 11 -18.50 4.42 -1.62
C LYS A 11 -17.76 5.46 -0.79
N ASN A 12 -18.37 5.95 0.30
CA ASN A 12 -17.76 6.97 1.15
C ASN A 12 -16.47 6.44 1.80
N SER A 13 -16.47 5.19 2.28
CA SER A 13 -15.27 4.57 2.87
C SER A 13 -14.10 4.40 1.90
N ARG A 14 -14.39 4.28 0.59
CA ARG A 14 -13.35 4.25 -0.45
C ARG A 14 -12.76 5.64 -0.66
N ILE A 15 -13.62 6.65 -0.78
CA ILE A 15 -13.21 8.05 -0.96
C ILE A 15 -12.36 8.53 0.22
N GLU A 16 -12.77 8.23 1.45
CA GLU A 16 -12.00 8.59 2.65
C GLU A 16 -10.62 7.93 2.67
N ARG A 17 -10.54 6.68 2.23
CA ARG A 17 -9.28 5.94 2.18
C ARG A 17 -8.36 6.43 1.06
N GLU A 18 -8.89 6.78 -0.10
CA GLU A 18 -8.13 7.43 -1.19
C GLU A 18 -7.54 8.76 -0.71
N LYS A 19 -8.35 9.62 -0.08
CA LYS A 19 -7.86 10.87 0.52
C LYS A 19 -6.77 10.65 1.55
N SER A 20 -6.93 9.65 2.41
CA SER A 20 -5.91 9.31 3.42
C SER A 20 -4.60 8.86 2.76
N LEU A 21 -4.67 8.09 1.67
CA LEU A 21 -3.50 7.66 0.91
C LEU A 21 -2.76 8.85 0.28
N GLU A 22 -3.51 9.77 -0.33
CA GLU A 22 -2.94 10.97 -0.95
C GLU A 22 -2.21 11.84 0.08
N ASN A 23 -2.80 12.02 1.26
CA ASN A 23 -2.16 12.74 2.36
C ASN A 23 -0.87 12.04 2.83
N GLU A 24 -0.87 10.71 2.95
CA GLU A 24 0.31 9.94 3.36
C GLU A 24 1.46 10.06 2.33
N ILE A 25 1.13 10.00 1.03
CA ILE A 25 2.11 10.22 -0.05
C ILE A 25 2.67 11.64 -0.01
N GLU A 26 1.82 12.65 0.24
CA GLU A 26 2.25 14.04 0.34
C GLU A 26 3.20 14.27 1.54
N GLU A 27 2.85 13.76 2.71
CA GLU A 27 3.69 13.87 3.91
C GLU A 27 5.04 13.16 3.73
N MET A 28 5.05 11.98 3.10
CA MET A 28 6.31 11.32 2.73
C MET A 28 7.18 12.17 1.80
N ARG A 29 6.56 12.82 0.80
CA ARG A 29 7.27 13.70 -0.13
C ARG A 29 7.86 14.91 0.60
N LYS A 30 7.13 15.50 1.55
CA LYS A 30 7.63 16.60 2.38
C LYS A 30 8.76 16.18 3.31
N ALA A 31 8.67 14.98 3.89
CA ALA A 31 9.68 14.44 4.78
C ALA A 31 10.98 14.01 4.06
N CYS A 32 10.96 13.93 2.72
CA CYS A 32 12.11 13.52 1.93
C CYS A 32 13.17 14.63 1.84
N THR A 33 14.23 14.53 2.64
CA THR A 33 15.38 15.43 2.58
C THR A 33 16.55 14.80 1.83
N LEU A 34 17.23 15.60 1.00
CA LEU A 34 18.40 15.13 0.22
C LEU A 34 19.53 14.60 1.11
N GLU A 35 19.71 15.23 2.27
CA GLU A 35 20.74 14.91 3.25
C GLU A 35 20.65 13.45 3.75
N LYS A 36 19.42 12.93 3.91
CA LYS A 36 19.16 11.54 4.28
C LYS A 36 19.80 10.53 3.30
N TYR A 37 19.99 10.93 2.04
CA TYR A 37 20.53 10.08 0.98
C TYR A 37 21.99 10.37 0.65
N MET A 38 22.57 11.44 1.19
CA MET A 38 23.98 11.79 0.95
C MET A 38 24.94 10.72 1.49
N SER A 39 24.57 10.07 2.59
CA SER A 39 25.32 8.94 3.18
C SER A 39 25.34 7.69 2.29
N GLN A 40 24.37 7.53 1.39
CA GLN A 40 24.29 6.42 0.43
C GLN A 40 25.10 6.69 -0.84
N VAL A 41 25.57 7.93 -1.03
CA VAL A 41 26.35 8.32 -2.19
C VAL A 41 27.84 8.15 -1.88
N PRO A 42 28.59 7.41 -2.72
CA PRO A 42 30.02 7.24 -2.51
C PRO A 42 30.75 8.58 -2.54
N GLU A 43 31.80 8.67 -1.72
CA GLU A 43 32.62 9.88 -1.62
C GLU A 43 33.69 9.94 -2.70
N PHE A 44 34.09 8.78 -3.23
CA PHE A 44 35.20 8.63 -4.17
C PHE A 44 34.75 7.87 -5.41
N ILE A 45 35.44 8.13 -6.53
CA ILE A 45 35.24 7.36 -7.76
C ILE A 45 35.78 5.94 -7.53
N SER A 46 34.97 4.93 -7.84
CA SER A 46 35.32 3.52 -7.69
C SER A 46 36.69 3.20 -8.30
N GLY A 47 37.55 2.52 -7.53
CA GLY A 47 38.91 2.17 -7.95
C GLY A 47 39.92 3.31 -7.91
N THR A 48 39.57 4.49 -7.41
CA THR A 48 40.49 5.64 -7.29
C THR A 48 40.35 6.33 -5.93
N ARG A 49 41.37 7.10 -5.53
CA ARG A 49 41.28 8.01 -4.37
C ARG A 49 40.74 9.41 -4.72
N LYS A 50 40.24 9.62 -5.95
CA LYS A 50 39.75 10.92 -6.39
C LYS A 50 38.34 11.15 -5.83
N PRO A 51 38.10 12.28 -5.12
CA PRO A 51 36.79 12.57 -4.57
C PRO A 51 35.77 12.82 -5.69
N LEU A 52 34.54 12.38 -5.47
CA LEU A 52 33.42 12.72 -6.33
C LEU A 52 33.07 14.20 -6.14
N PRO A 53 32.95 14.98 -7.23
CA PRO A 53 32.52 16.37 -7.13
C PRO A 53 31.17 16.49 -6.42
N SER A 54 31.03 17.52 -5.58
CA SER A 54 29.83 17.75 -4.77
C SER A 54 28.53 17.74 -5.61
N TRP A 55 28.51 18.45 -6.75
CA TRP A 55 27.35 18.46 -7.65
C TRP A 55 26.94 17.07 -8.13
N LYS A 56 27.92 16.20 -8.42
CA LYS A 56 27.66 14.83 -8.86
C LYS A 56 27.14 13.97 -7.71
N ARG A 57 27.62 14.22 -6.49
CA ARG A 57 27.09 13.56 -5.29
C ARG A 57 25.63 13.96 -5.04
N SER A 58 25.31 15.25 -5.13
CA SER A 58 23.94 15.76 -4.98
C SER A 58 22.99 15.18 -6.03
N MET A 59 23.41 15.11 -7.30
CA MET A 59 22.60 14.46 -8.34
C MET A 59 22.33 12.97 -8.05
N LEU A 60 23.33 12.24 -7.56
CA LEU A 60 23.16 10.83 -7.21
C LEU A 60 22.23 10.65 -6.00
N ALA A 61 22.39 11.47 -4.96
CA ALA A 61 21.50 11.46 -3.80
C ALA A 61 20.05 11.74 -4.22
N GLN A 62 19.84 12.69 -5.15
CA GLN A 62 18.52 13.00 -5.68
C GLN A 62 17.93 11.82 -6.46
N LYS A 63 18.74 11.10 -7.25
CA LYS A 63 18.27 9.88 -7.94
C LYS A 63 17.85 8.79 -6.98
N ILE A 64 18.64 8.57 -5.92
CA ILE A 64 18.32 7.58 -4.88
C ILE A 64 17.03 7.98 -4.16
N ALA A 65 16.91 9.25 -3.77
CA ALA A 65 15.71 9.78 -3.12
C ALA A 65 14.46 9.59 -3.99
N ASN A 66 14.53 9.93 -5.27
CA ASN A 66 13.41 9.78 -6.20
C ASN A 66 13.00 8.31 -6.38
N GLU A 67 13.97 7.40 -6.48
CA GLU A 67 13.70 5.97 -6.62
C GLU A 67 13.08 5.38 -5.35
N ASP A 68 13.58 5.75 -4.17
CA ASP A 68 13.02 5.30 -2.89
C ASP A 68 11.58 5.82 -2.71
N MET A 69 11.35 7.11 -2.99
CA MET A 69 10.01 7.71 -2.97
C MET A 69 9.04 7.00 -3.91
N ARG A 70 9.49 6.68 -5.14
CA ARG A 70 8.68 5.93 -6.11
C ARG A 70 8.30 4.55 -5.57
N ARG A 71 9.24 3.82 -4.97
CA ARG A 71 8.98 2.49 -4.38
C ARG A 71 8.03 2.56 -3.19
N GLN A 72 8.21 3.54 -2.31
CA GLN A 72 7.33 3.71 -1.16
C GLN A 72 5.90 4.07 -1.60
N GLU A 73 5.75 4.97 -2.57
CA GLU A 73 4.45 5.30 -3.16
C GLU A 73 3.79 4.08 -3.82
N GLU A 74 4.54 3.28 -4.58
CA GLU A 74 4.04 2.03 -5.16
C GLU A 74 3.57 1.04 -4.08
N ASN A 75 4.34 0.88 -3.01
CA ASN A 75 3.97 0.02 -1.88
C ASN A 75 2.68 0.48 -1.21
N LEU A 76 2.49 1.79 -1.01
CA LEU A 76 1.25 2.33 -0.46
C LEU A 76 0.07 2.06 -1.40
N ARG A 77 0.24 2.27 -2.70
CA ARG A 77 -0.80 1.99 -3.71
C ARG A 77 -1.17 0.51 -3.77
N VAL A 78 -0.20 -0.40 -3.71
CA VAL A 78 -0.43 -1.86 -3.68
C VAL A 78 -1.18 -2.28 -2.42
N LYS A 79 -0.77 -1.77 -1.24
CA LYS A 79 -1.51 -2.00 0.01
C LYS A 79 -2.95 -1.53 -0.11
N ASN A 80 -3.17 -0.32 -0.62
CA ASN A 80 -4.53 0.20 -0.82
C ASN A 80 -5.35 -0.67 -1.77
N LEU A 81 -4.75 -1.13 -2.87
CA LEU A 81 -5.40 -2.04 -3.81
C LEU A 81 -5.86 -3.34 -3.12
N GLN A 82 -5.01 -3.96 -2.31
CA GLN A 82 -5.37 -5.16 -1.53
C GLN A 82 -6.59 -4.92 -0.63
N PHE A 83 -6.65 -3.77 0.05
CA PHE A 83 -7.79 -3.41 0.90
C PHE A 83 -9.07 -3.13 0.11
N VAL A 84 -8.97 -2.47 -1.05
CA VAL A 84 -10.14 -2.04 -1.83
C VAL A 84 -10.74 -3.16 -2.68
N THR A 85 -9.91 -4.07 -3.20
CA THR A 85 -10.34 -5.08 -4.18
C THR A 85 -10.21 -6.51 -3.66
N VAL A 86 -9.04 -6.90 -3.16
CA VAL A 86 -8.71 -8.31 -2.87
C VAL A 86 -9.47 -8.81 -1.64
N ILE A 87 -9.40 -8.10 -0.52
CA ILE A 87 -10.04 -8.52 0.74
C ILE A 87 -11.58 -8.62 0.60
N PRO A 88 -12.29 -7.65 -0.01
CA PRO A 88 -13.73 -7.75 -0.20
C PRO A 88 -14.14 -8.89 -1.16
N LEU A 89 -13.34 -9.17 -2.18
CA LEU A 89 -13.59 -10.29 -3.10
C LEU A 89 -13.43 -11.63 -2.37
N GLN A 90 -12.34 -11.79 -1.62
CA GLN A 90 -12.08 -13.01 -0.86
C GLN A 90 -13.18 -13.29 0.17
N ARG A 91 -13.62 -12.26 0.91
CA ARG A 91 -14.75 -12.40 1.84
C ARG A 91 -16.04 -12.85 1.15
N LYS A 92 -16.35 -12.29 -0.03
CA LYS A 92 -17.52 -12.72 -0.82
C LYS A 92 -17.40 -14.18 -1.28
N TYR A 93 -16.20 -14.63 -1.64
CA TYR A 93 -15.96 -16.03 -1.98
C TYR A 93 -16.16 -16.95 -0.78
N GLU A 94 -15.63 -16.57 0.39
CA GLU A 94 -15.80 -17.33 1.64
C GLU A 94 -17.28 -17.42 2.03
N GLU A 95 -18.03 -16.32 1.99
CA GLU A 95 -19.47 -16.29 2.26
C GLU A 95 -20.24 -17.24 1.34
N LYS A 96 -19.99 -17.18 0.01
CA LYS A 96 -20.60 -18.11 -0.95
C LYS A 96 -20.20 -19.56 -0.71
N PHE A 97 -18.95 -19.81 -0.32
CA PHE A 97 -18.47 -21.15 -0.03
C PHE A 97 -19.15 -21.73 1.24
N HIS A 98 -19.32 -20.90 2.27
CA HIS A 98 -20.06 -21.28 3.47
C HIS A 98 -21.55 -21.52 3.20
N GLU A 99 -22.18 -20.68 2.39
CA GLU A 99 -23.55 -20.87 1.92
C GLU A 99 -23.71 -22.20 1.16
N TRP A 100 -22.81 -22.47 0.21
CA TRP A 100 -22.79 -23.73 -0.54
C TRP A 100 -22.60 -24.95 0.38
N LYS A 101 -21.69 -24.88 1.36
CA LYS A 101 -21.50 -25.96 2.35
C LYS A 101 -22.75 -26.19 3.19
N SER A 102 -23.44 -25.12 3.61
CA SER A 102 -24.69 -25.21 4.38
C SER A 102 -25.81 -25.92 3.59
N GLN A 103 -25.91 -25.65 2.28
CA GLN A 103 -26.88 -26.30 1.41
C GLN A 103 -26.58 -27.79 1.14
N ARG A 104 -25.29 -28.16 1.06
CA ARG A 104 -24.84 -29.53 0.76
C ARG A 104 -24.69 -30.43 2.00
N TYR A 105 -24.37 -29.84 3.14
CA TYR A 105 -24.18 -30.52 4.42
C TYR A 105 -24.97 -29.79 5.51
N PRO A 106 -26.31 -29.87 5.49
CA PRO A 106 -27.10 -29.32 6.58
C PRO A 106 -26.66 -30.01 7.87
N ILE A 107 -26.15 -29.23 8.83
CA ILE A 107 -25.81 -29.72 10.15
C ILE A 107 -27.08 -30.32 10.74
N ARG A 108 -27.17 -31.66 10.76
CA ARG A 108 -28.25 -32.35 11.47
C ARG A 108 -27.99 -32.10 12.95
N HIS A 109 -28.61 -31.07 13.51
CA HIS A 109 -28.86 -31.01 14.94
C HIS A 109 -29.71 -32.23 15.28
N LYS A 110 -29.06 -33.31 15.72
CA LYS A 110 -29.76 -34.35 16.48
C LYS A 110 -30.12 -33.69 17.81
N SER A 111 -31.39 -33.36 17.98
CA SER A 111 -31.98 -33.12 19.29
C SER A 111 -31.61 -34.31 20.16
N LYS A 112 -30.86 -34.06 21.25
CA LYS A 112 -30.68 -35.08 22.28
C LYS A 112 -32.05 -35.25 22.95
N SER A 113 -32.68 -36.40 22.67
CA SER A 113 -33.81 -36.90 23.44
C SER A 113 -33.37 -37.26 24.85
#